data_AF-A0A1Q3CCL9-F1
#
_entry.id   AF-A0A1Q3CCL9-F1
#
_cell.length_a   1.000
_cell.length_b   1.000
_cell.length_c   1.000
_cell.angle_alpha   90.00
_cell.angle_beta   90.00
_cell.angle_gamma   90.00
#
_symmetry.space_group_name_H-M   'P 1'
#
loop_
_entity.id
_entity.type
_entity.pdbx_description
1 polymer ?
#
loop_
_entity_poly.entity_id
_entity_poly.type
_entity_poly.pdbx_seq_one_letter_code
_entity_poly.pdbx_strand_id
1 'polypeptide(L)'
;MKLRREFEYVKSSLLNRSPVPTLSVCLNDVLREEQHLRTQQTMDTHSRSGPSEVAFATMSKPPGKDMSKIQSFSCHEYGHYASHCKKKKFCNYCKSTGHVIS
;
A
#
# COMPACT_ATOMS: atom_id res chain seq x y z
N MET A 1 27.57 -16.23 -7.85
CA MET A 1 26.39 -17.02 -7.43
C MET A 1 25.56 -17.36 -8.64
N LYS A 2 25.09 -18.60 -8.76
CA LYS A 2 24.23 -19.02 -9.87
C LYS A 2 22.77 -18.82 -9.48
N LEU A 3 22.20 -17.68 -9.88
CA LEU A 3 20.77 -17.38 -9.69
C LEU A 3 19.96 -17.89 -10.88
N ARG A 4 18.65 -18.09 -10.68
CA ARG A 4 17.69 -18.47 -11.74
C ARG A 4 17.49 -17.30 -12.72
N ARG A 5 16.95 -17.59 -13.91
CA ARG A 5 16.84 -16.60 -15.01
C ARG A 5 15.98 -15.40 -14.64
N GLU A 6 14.93 -15.61 -13.86
CA GLU A 6 14.04 -14.53 -13.40
C GLU A 6 14.73 -13.50 -12.48
N PHE A 7 15.92 -13.78 -11.95
CA PHE A 7 16.73 -12.82 -11.18
C PHE A 7 17.78 -12.09 -12.02
N GLU A 8 17.80 -12.27 -13.34
CA GLU A 8 18.82 -11.69 -14.21
C GLU A 8 18.81 -10.15 -14.16
N TYR A 9 17.64 -9.54 -13.99
CA TYR A 9 17.50 -8.11 -13.77
C TYR A 9 18.20 -7.63 -12.49
N VAL A 10 17.94 -8.28 -11.36
CA VAL A 10 18.59 -7.92 -10.09
C VAL A 10 20.08 -8.21 -10.12
N LYS A 11 20.49 -9.30 -10.77
CA LYS A 11 21.89 -9.63 -10.98
C LYS A 11 22.61 -8.54 -11.79
N SER A 12 22.05 -8.07 -12.90
CA SER A 12 22.68 -7.02 -13.72
C SER A 12 22.75 -5.70 -12.97
N SER A 13 21.68 -5.35 -12.24
CA SER A 13 21.64 -4.16 -11.37
C SER A 13 22.73 -4.19 -10.29
N LEU A 14 22.91 -5.32 -9.59
CA LEU A 14 23.94 -5.49 -8.57
C LEU A 14 25.36 -5.39 -9.14
N LEU A 15 25.60 -5.96 -10.32
CA LEU A 15 26.91 -5.93 -10.98
C LEU A 15 27.28 -4.54 -11.51
N ASN A 16 26.30 -3.69 -11.79
CA ASN A 16 26.51 -2.33 -12.30
C ASN A 16 26.68 -1.27 -11.18
N ARG A 17 26.57 -1.66 -9.91
CA ARG A 17 26.72 -0.73 -8.79
C ARG A 17 28.19 -0.45 -8.49
N SER A 18 28.51 0.84 -8.38
CA SER A 18 29.79 1.34 -7.85
C SER A 18 29.50 2.33 -6.72
N PRO A 19 30.05 2.13 -5.51
CA PRO A 19 30.94 1.04 -5.11
C PRO A 19 30.23 -0.32 -5.04
N VAL A 20 31.02 -1.40 -5.05
CA VAL A 20 30.49 -2.77 -5.00
C VAL A 20 29.67 -2.96 -3.71
N PRO A 21 28.41 -3.38 -3.81
CA PRO A 21 27.55 -3.58 -2.64
C PRO A 21 28.08 -4.71 -1.75
N THR A 22 27.84 -4.59 -0.45
CA THR A 22 28.17 -5.65 0.51
C THR A 22 27.28 -6.88 0.30
N LEU A 23 27.71 -8.03 0.82
CA LEU A 23 26.95 -9.28 0.70
C LEU A 23 25.52 -9.16 1.26
N SER A 24 25.33 -8.45 2.37
CA SER A 24 24.01 -8.26 2.98
C SER A 24 23.06 -7.46 2.07
N VAL A 25 23.57 -6.41 1.41
CA VAL A 25 22.80 -5.64 0.43
C VAL A 25 22.40 -6.51 -0.75
N CYS A 26 23.33 -7.30 -1.29
CA CYS A 26 23.04 -8.23 -2.37
C CYS A 26 21.97 -9.26 -1.98
N LEU A 27 22.06 -9.85 -0.79
CA LEU A 27 21.09 -10.82 -0.28
C LEU A 27 19.70 -10.20 -0.12
N ASN A 28 19.61 -9.00 0.46
CA ASN A 28 18.35 -8.29 0.63
C ASN A 28 17.67 -7.96 -0.70
N ASP A 29 18.46 -7.58 -1.72
CA ASP A 29 17.93 -7.31 -3.06
C ASP A 29 17.38 -8.58 -3.72
N VAL A 30 18.06 -9.72 -3.56
CA VAL A 30 17.58 -11.01 -4.07
C VAL A 30 16.31 -11.48 -3.34
N LEU A 31 16.25 -11.36 -2.02
CA LEU A 31 15.07 -11.74 -1.23
C LEU A 31 13.85 -10.89 -1.57
N ARG A 32 14.07 -9.58 -1.76
CA ARG A 32 12.99 -8.67 -2.18
C ARG A 32 12.44 -9.07 -3.54
N GLU A 33 13.29 -9.43 -4.48
CA GLU A 33 12.85 -9.85 -5.81
C GLU A 33 12.12 -11.19 -5.78
N GLU A 34 12.53 -12.12 -4.92
CA GLU A 34 11.83 -13.38 -4.72
C GLU A 34 10.40 -13.14 -4.22
N GLN A 35 10.24 -12.24 -3.25
CA GLN A 35 8.93 -11.83 -2.77
C GLN A 35 8.10 -11.13 -3.86
N HIS A 36 8.72 -10.23 -4.64
CA HIS A 36 8.07 -9.55 -5.76
C HIS A 36 7.50 -10.54 -6.78
N LEU A 37 8.31 -11.51 -7.22
CA LEU A 37 7.91 -12.54 -8.17
C LEU A 37 6.79 -13.44 -7.62
N ARG A 38 6.81 -13.77 -6.33
CA ARG A 38 5.72 -14.53 -5.68
C ARG A 38 4.41 -13.75 -5.64
N THR A 39 4.47 -12.45 -5.34
CA THR A 39 3.30 -11.58 -5.39
C THR A 39 2.78 -11.47 -6.81
N GLN A 40 3.65 -11.27 -7.79
CA GLN A 40 3.26 -11.19 -9.20
C GLN A 40 2.56 -12.46 -9.67
N GLN A 41 3.09 -13.65 -9.37
CA GLN A 41 2.43 -14.92 -9.66
C GLN A 41 1.04 -15.06 -9.02
N THR A 42 0.87 -14.54 -7.80
CA THR A 42 -0.42 -14.56 -7.10
C THR A 42 -1.43 -13.60 -7.74
N MET A 43 -0.97 -12.46 -8.23
CA MET A 43 -1.80 -11.48 -8.94
C MET A 43 -2.15 -11.98 -10.36
N ASP A 44 -1.21 -12.58 -11.08
CA ASP A 44 -1.44 -13.14 -12.43
C ASP A 44 -2.43 -14.30 -12.40
N THR A 45 -2.38 -15.14 -11.35
CA THR A 45 -3.38 -16.20 -11.15
C THR A 45 -4.77 -15.63 -10.90
N HIS A 46 -4.90 -14.58 -10.06
CA HIS A 46 -6.16 -13.86 -9.86
C HIS A 46 -6.66 -13.13 -11.12
N SER A 47 -5.75 -12.61 -11.94
CA SER A 47 -6.11 -11.92 -13.18
C SER A 47 -6.51 -12.89 -14.30
N ARG A 48 -5.94 -14.10 -14.33
CA ARG A 48 -6.34 -15.18 -15.27
C ARG A 48 -7.69 -15.81 -14.92
N SER A 49 -8.14 -15.72 -13.67
CA SER A 49 -9.52 -16.03 -13.27
C SER A 49 -10.53 -14.95 -13.66
N GLY A 50 -10.11 -13.89 -14.36
CA GLY A 50 -10.92 -12.71 -14.64
C GLY A 50 -11.17 -11.89 -13.36
N PRO A 51 -11.56 -10.61 -13.49
CA PRO A 51 -12.18 -9.91 -12.37
C PRO A 51 -13.36 -10.75 -11.90
N SER A 52 -13.30 -11.23 -10.66
CA SER A 52 -14.40 -11.95 -10.05
C SER A 52 -15.70 -11.16 -10.32
N GLU A 53 -16.74 -11.78 -10.85
CA GLU A 53 -17.98 -11.08 -11.27
C GLU A 53 -18.54 -10.15 -10.16
N VAL A 54 -18.24 -10.46 -8.89
CA VAL A 54 -18.52 -9.60 -7.74
C VAL A 54 -17.82 -8.23 -7.80
N ALA A 55 -16.60 -8.12 -8.30
CA ALA A 55 -15.87 -6.85 -8.41
C ALA A 55 -16.57 -5.89 -9.39
N PHE A 56 -17.03 -6.39 -10.54
CA PHE A 56 -17.82 -5.59 -11.48
C PHE A 56 -19.22 -5.26 -10.94
N ALA A 57 -19.86 -6.16 -10.20
CA ALA A 57 -21.15 -5.88 -9.55
C ALA A 57 -21.07 -4.75 -8.50
N THR A 58 -19.92 -4.58 -7.85
CA THR A 58 -19.69 -3.49 -6.86
C THR A 58 -19.38 -2.13 -7.46
N MET A 59 -19.20 -2.03 -8.79
CA MET A 59 -19.00 -0.75 -9.50
C MET A 59 -20.31 0.04 -9.69
N SER A 60 -21.44 -0.50 -9.22
CA SER A 60 -22.64 0.30 -9.01
C SER A 60 -22.29 1.46 -8.07
N LYS A 61 -22.65 2.70 -8.44
CA LYS A 61 -22.48 3.90 -7.60
C LYS A 61 -22.78 3.50 -6.16
N PRO A 62 -21.83 3.58 -5.21
CA PRO A 62 -22.07 3.04 -3.88
C PRO A 62 -23.35 3.70 -3.37
N PRO A 63 -24.39 2.94 -2.99
CA PRO A 63 -25.54 3.53 -2.32
C PRO A 63 -24.97 4.34 -1.18
N GLY A 64 -25.40 5.60 -1.04
CA GLY A 64 -24.82 6.56 -0.10
C GLY A 64 -24.51 5.84 1.20
N LYS A 65 -23.21 5.60 1.46
CA LYS A 65 -22.80 4.73 2.57
C LYS A 65 -23.46 5.28 3.81
N ASP A 66 -24.18 4.45 4.55
CA ASP A 66 -24.77 4.85 5.83
C ASP A 66 -23.66 5.37 6.74
N MET A 67 -23.56 6.69 6.85
CA MET A 67 -22.51 7.39 7.58
C MET A 67 -22.73 7.31 9.09
N SER A 68 -23.86 6.79 9.55
CA SER A 68 -24.21 6.69 10.98
C SER A 68 -23.18 5.90 11.79
N LYS A 69 -22.49 4.93 11.19
CA LYS A 69 -21.43 4.14 11.84
C LYS A 69 -20.02 4.70 11.65
N ILE A 70 -19.83 5.69 10.79
CA ILE A 70 -18.51 6.29 10.54
C ILE A 70 -18.27 7.36 11.60
N GLN A 71 -17.28 7.13 12.47
CA GLN A 71 -16.80 8.12 13.44
C GLN A 71 -15.63 8.92 12.84
N SER A 72 -15.70 10.24 12.97
CA SER A 72 -14.62 11.15 12.58
C SER A 72 -13.47 11.06 13.57
N PHE A 73 -12.26 10.78 13.08
CA PHE A 73 -11.05 10.88 13.90
C PHE A 73 -10.75 12.30 14.37
N SER A 74 -11.35 13.33 13.75
CA SER A 74 -11.10 14.75 14.06
C SER A 74 -11.91 15.27 15.24
N CYS A 75 -13.10 14.75 15.47
CA CYS A 75 -13.98 15.24 16.54
C CYS A 75 -14.71 14.13 17.31
N HIS A 76 -14.44 12.88 16.96
CA HIS A 76 -15.08 11.68 17.52
C HIS A 76 -16.61 11.65 17.38
N GLU A 77 -17.18 12.45 16.46
CA GLU A 77 -18.60 12.39 16.13
C GLU A 77 -18.87 11.50 14.92
N TYR A 78 -20.06 10.94 14.89
CA TYR A 78 -20.52 10.08 13.81
C TYR A 78 -21.05 10.89 12.61
N GLY A 79 -21.19 10.25 11.45
CA GLY A 79 -21.87 10.84 10.30
C GLY A 79 -20.97 11.49 9.26
N HIS A 80 -19.65 11.55 9.46
CA HIS A 80 -18.73 12.16 8.49
C HIS A 80 -17.28 11.68 8.63
N TYR A 81 -16.53 11.77 7.52
CA TYR A 81 -15.09 11.55 7.52
C TYR A 81 -14.34 12.77 8.09
N ALA A 82 -13.15 12.53 8.65
CA ALA A 82 -12.26 13.57 9.14
C ALA A 82 -11.96 14.68 8.10
N SER A 83 -11.92 14.33 6.81
CA SER A 83 -11.73 15.28 5.69
C SER A 83 -12.88 16.27 5.52
N HIS A 84 -14.11 15.90 5.90
CA HIS A 84 -15.31 16.73 5.82
C HIS A 84 -15.75 17.28 7.19
N CYS A 85 -14.88 17.18 8.20
CA CYS A 85 -15.15 17.70 9.52
C CYS A 85 -15.09 19.23 9.51
N LYS A 86 -16.22 19.88 9.83
CA LYS A 86 -16.31 21.34 9.95
C LYS A 86 -15.68 21.89 11.24
N LYS A 87 -15.33 21.02 12.18
CA LYS A 87 -14.71 21.40 13.46
C LYS A 87 -13.22 21.65 13.25
N LYS A 88 -12.65 22.57 14.04
CA LYS A 88 -11.22 22.91 13.96
C LYS A 88 -10.38 21.65 14.17
N LYS A 89 -9.35 21.50 13.33
CA LYS A 89 -8.40 20.39 13.44
C LYS A 89 -7.77 20.39 14.82
N PHE A 90 -7.75 19.24 15.48
CA PHE A 90 -7.10 19.02 16.76
C PHE A 90 -5.81 18.22 16.53
N CYS A 91 -4.75 18.57 17.24
CA CYS A 91 -3.50 17.85 17.18
C CYS A 91 -3.53 16.69 18.17
N ASN A 92 -3.43 15.45 17.68
CA ASN A 92 -3.39 14.25 18.54
C ASN A 92 -2.17 14.22 19.47
N TYR A 93 -1.07 14.89 19.10
CA TYR A 93 0.15 14.94 19.91
C TYR A 93 0.09 16.04 20.98
N CYS A 94 -0.18 17.28 20.56
CA CYS A 94 -0.20 18.44 21.46
C CYS A 94 -1.50 18.58 22.26
N LYS A 95 -2.53 17.78 21.94
CA LYS A 95 -3.90 17.86 22.50
C LYS A 95 -4.54 19.25 22.40
N SER A 96 -4.07 20.10 21.47
CA SER A 96 -4.54 21.46 21.25
C SER A 96 -5.17 21.63 19.87
N THR A 97 -6.12 22.57 19.76
CA THR A 97 -6.80 22.88 18.49
C THR A 97 -6.00 23.86 17.64
N GLY A 98 -6.01 23.69 16.32
CA GLY A 98 -5.47 24.68 15.37
C GLY A 98 -4.39 24.15 14.44
N HIS A 99 -3.85 22.95 14.69
CA HIS A 99 -2.86 22.33 13.81
C HIS A 99 -3.03 20.81 13.76
N VAL A 100 -2.48 20.19 12.72
CA VAL A 100 -2.21 18.75 12.64
C VAL A 100 -0.70 18.58 12.57
N ILE A 101 -0.17 17.46 13.04
CA ILE A 101 1.25 17.14 12.86
C ILE A 101 1.48 17.07 11.35
N SER A 102 2.30 17.99 10.86
CA SER A 102 2.63 18.08 9.44
C SER A 102 3.86 17.24 9.13
#